data_AF-A0A6I2KTU9-F1
#
_entry.id   AF-A0A6I2KTU9-F1
#
_cell.length_a   1.000
_cell.length_b   1.000
_cell.length_c   1.000
_cell.angle_alpha   90.00
_cell.angle_beta   90.00
_cell.angle_gamma   90.00
#
_symmetry.space_group_name_H-M   'P 1'
#
loop_
_entity.id
_entity.type
_entity.pdbx_description
1 polymer ?
#
loop_
_entity_poly.entity_id
_entity_poly.type
_entity_poly.pdbx_seq_one_letter_code
_entity_poly.pdbx_strand_id
1 'polypeptide(L)'
;MDFPRAGHGVCSAPAKGDGESWPRAPCGKFLWQADLLDSRRGAILIRLVSELTGTDLALWVARAQKLNVVRDGDQSNGLWIVYFPNGFCSSFGEHGYRPDLNWEHGGPLIEKYEIGFGILQGIAPKDETDIVRWRCCGWHARVLAGADGGPRKEGATPLIAAMRALVASVYGKNVPDEVAP
;
A
#
# COMPACT_ATOMS: atom_id res chain seq x y z
N MET A 1 -54.94 -16.76 -10.38
CA MET A 1 -54.30 -16.02 -11.49
C MET A 1 -52.97 -16.69 -11.73
N ASP A 2 -52.88 -17.33 -12.89
CA ASP A 2 -51.80 -18.18 -13.36
C ASP A 2 -50.47 -17.44 -13.55
N PHE A 3 -49.38 -18.07 -13.11
CA PHE A 3 -48.04 -17.82 -13.63
C PHE A 3 -47.46 -19.16 -14.09
N PRO A 4 -47.08 -19.31 -15.37
CA PRO A 4 -46.59 -20.58 -15.89
C PRO A 4 -45.13 -20.85 -15.47
N ARG A 5 -44.86 -22.13 -15.24
CA ARG A 5 -43.55 -22.75 -15.01
C ARG A 5 -42.77 -22.97 -16.32
N ALA A 6 -41.45 -23.09 -16.11
CA ALA A 6 -40.48 -23.96 -16.79
C ALA A 6 -39.59 -23.35 -17.87
N GLY A 7 -38.28 -23.56 -17.68
CA GLY A 7 -37.21 -23.35 -18.63
C GLY A 7 -35.87 -23.83 -18.05
N HIS A 8 -35.71 -25.15 -17.92
CA HIS A 8 -34.41 -25.78 -17.62
C HIS A 8 -33.50 -25.64 -18.84
N GLY A 9 -32.45 -24.82 -18.73
CA GLY A 9 -31.35 -24.76 -19.69
C GLY A 9 -30.20 -25.65 -19.23
N VAL A 10 -30.18 -26.90 -19.71
CA VAL A 10 -29.04 -27.81 -19.57
C VAL A 10 -28.03 -27.46 -20.67
N CYS A 11 -26.89 -26.87 -20.31
CA CYS A 11 -25.76 -26.73 -21.23
C CYS A 11 -24.93 -28.02 -21.19
N SER A 12 -25.18 -28.88 -22.18
CA SER A 12 -24.36 -30.06 -22.47
C SER A 12 -22.97 -29.65 -22.97
N ALA A 13 -21.92 -30.16 -22.32
CA ALA A 13 -20.55 -30.10 -22.81
C ALA A 13 -20.30 -31.26 -23.81
N PRO A 14 -19.67 -31.03 -24.96
CA PRO A 14 -19.23 -32.13 -25.82
C PRO A 14 -17.92 -32.75 -25.34
N ALA A 15 -17.78 -34.02 -25.70
CA ALA A 15 -16.87 -35.03 -25.18
C ALA A 15 -15.40 -34.91 -25.64
N LYS A 16 -14.58 -35.70 -24.95
CA LYS A 16 -13.15 -35.99 -25.13
C LYS A 16 -12.75 -36.20 -26.60
N GLY A 17 -11.62 -35.59 -26.97
CA GLY A 17 -10.83 -35.89 -28.16
C GLY A 17 -9.39 -36.16 -27.74
N ASP A 18 -8.84 -37.24 -28.28
CA ASP A 18 -7.65 -37.93 -27.81
C ASP A 18 -6.34 -37.28 -28.26
N GLY A 19 -5.31 -37.49 -27.42
CA GLY A 19 -3.96 -37.75 -27.88
C GLY A 19 -3.21 -36.62 -28.56
N GLU A 20 -2.39 -35.89 -27.80
CA GLU A 20 -1.14 -35.35 -28.35
C GLU A 20 -0.07 -35.16 -27.25
N SER A 21 1.14 -35.50 -27.66
CA SER A 21 2.36 -35.80 -26.92
C SER A 21 2.93 -34.66 -26.07
N TRP A 22 3.30 -34.93 -24.82
CA TRP A 22 4.21 -34.07 -24.05
C TRP A 22 5.67 -34.31 -24.47
N PRO A 23 6.45 -33.31 -24.91
CA PRO A 23 7.87 -33.48 -25.02
C PRO A 23 8.50 -33.56 -23.62
N ARG A 24 9.33 -34.58 -23.42
CA ARG A 24 10.16 -34.76 -22.22
C ARG A 24 11.04 -33.52 -22.01
N ALA A 25 10.96 -32.93 -20.82
CA ALA A 25 11.86 -31.88 -20.40
C ALA A 25 13.31 -32.40 -20.34
N PRO A 26 14.32 -31.69 -20.90
CA PRO A 26 15.69 -31.89 -20.50
C PRO A 26 15.92 -31.19 -19.15
N CYS A 27 16.42 -31.95 -18.19
CA CYS A 27 16.98 -31.45 -16.95
C CYS A 27 18.07 -30.40 -17.25
N GLY A 28 17.91 -29.17 -16.76
CA GLY A 28 19.01 -28.21 -16.80
C GLY A 28 18.61 -26.76 -16.60
N LYS A 29 18.98 -26.24 -15.43
CA LYS A 29 19.17 -24.82 -15.10
C LYS A 29 17.89 -23.96 -15.00
N PHE A 30 17.42 -23.83 -13.75
CA PHE A 30 16.70 -22.66 -13.26
C PHE A 30 17.60 -21.42 -13.46
N LEU A 31 17.38 -20.70 -14.56
CA LEU A 31 17.75 -19.29 -14.68
C LEU A 31 16.43 -18.53 -14.53
N TRP A 32 16.25 -17.85 -13.39
CA TRP A 32 15.23 -16.82 -13.26
C TRP A 32 15.63 -15.66 -14.16
N GLN A 33 15.31 -15.77 -15.43
CA GLN A 33 15.46 -14.71 -16.41
C GLN A 33 14.32 -13.74 -16.17
N ALA A 34 14.68 -12.53 -15.76
CA ALA A 34 13.76 -11.41 -15.69
C ALA A 34 13.19 -11.16 -17.08
N ASP A 35 11.94 -11.58 -17.31
CA ASP A 35 11.17 -11.19 -18.49
C ASP A 35 10.83 -9.71 -18.38
N LEU A 36 11.75 -8.92 -18.91
CA LEU A 36 11.57 -7.51 -19.24
C LEU A 36 10.75 -7.42 -20.54
N LEU A 37 9.66 -6.66 -20.46
CA LEU A 37 9.03 -5.85 -21.53
C LEU A 37 8.09 -6.54 -22.54
N ASP A 38 6.81 -6.57 -22.18
CA ASP A 38 5.71 -6.41 -23.16
C ASP A 38 5.50 -4.90 -23.42
N SER A 39 5.91 -4.44 -24.60
CA SER A 39 5.98 -3.03 -25.01
C SER A 39 4.63 -2.41 -25.42
N ARG A 40 3.49 -2.92 -24.91
CA ARG A 40 2.14 -2.37 -25.19
C ARG A 40 1.25 -2.13 -23.97
N ARG A 41 1.76 -2.35 -22.76
CA ARG A 41 1.13 -1.90 -21.51
C ARG A 41 2.08 -0.86 -20.92
N GLY A 42 1.60 0.38 -20.74
CA GLY A 42 2.40 1.44 -20.12
C GLY A 42 3.09 0.87 -18.88
N ALA A 43 4.40 1.08 -18.77
CA ALA A 43 5.18 0.56 -17.65
C ALA A 43 4.50 1.01 -16.36
N ILE A 44 3.95 0.06 -15.60
CA ILE A 44 3.47 0.35 -14.25
C ILE A 44 4.74 0.69 -13.48
N LEU A 45 5.03 1.98 -13.36
CA LEU A 45 6.06 2.47 -12.47
C LEU A 45 5.69 1.98 -11.07
N ILE A 46 6.65 1.38 -10.36
CA ILE A 46 6.44 0.81 -9.03
C ILE A 46 7.22 1.69 -8.04
N ARG A 47 6.57 2.15 -6.97
CA ARG A 47 7.21 2.86 -5.87
C ARG A 47 7.36 2.01 -4.62
N LEU A 48 8.42 2.28 -3.87
CA LEU A 48 8.65 1.68 -2.56
C LEU A 48 7.81 2.40 -1.50
N VAL A 49 7.13 1.63 -0.64
CA VAL A 49 6.35 2.20 0.47
C VAL A 49 7.23 3.02 1.44
N SER A 50 8.52 2.68 1.54
CA SER A 50 9.49 3.44 2.34
C SER A 50 9.83 4.83 1.81
N GLU A 51 9.50 5.12 0.54
CA GLU A 51 9.79 6.41 -0.10
C GLU A 51 8.54 7.30 -0.17
N LEU A 52 7.36 6.75 0.09
CA LEU A 52 6.12 7.52 0.14
C LEU A 52 6.19 8.62 1.20
N THR A 53 5.87 9.84 0.78
CA THR A 53 5.82 11.03 1.64
C THR A 53 4.68 11.95 1.20
N GLY A 54 4.27 12.86 2.08
CA GLY A 54 3.30 13.89 1.76
C GLY A 54 1.96 13.34 1.26
N THR A 55 1.44 13.95 0.21
CA THR A 55 0.15 13.61 -0.40
C THR A 55 0.08 12.16 -0.88
N ASP A 56 1.18 11.61 -1.41
CA ASP A 56 1.22 10.23 -1.91
C ASP A 56 1.00 9.23 -0.77
N LEU A 57 1.66 9.47 0.37
CA LEU A 57 1.47 8.63 1.54
C LEU A 57 0.03 8.72 2.06
N ALA A 58 -0.53 9.92 2.12
CA ALA A 58 -1.90 10.14 2.57
C ALA A 58 -2.94 9.47 1.64
N LEU A 59 -2.73 9.54 0.32
CA LEU A 59 -3.55 8.87 -0.69
C LEU A 59 -3.58 7.35 -0.46
N TRP A 60 -2.41 6.73 -0.31
CA TRP A 60 -2.31 5.30 -0.07
C TRP A 60 -2.89 4.88 1.28
N VAL A 61 -2.78 5.73 2.31
CA VAL A 61 -3.44 5.51 3.61
C VAL A 61 -4.96 5.54 3.49
N ALA A 62 -5.52 6.49 2.72
CA ALA A 62 -6.97 6.55 2.48
C ALA A 62 -7.46 5.28 1.77
N ARG A 63 -6.70 4.79 0.78
CA ARG A 63 -7.00 3.54 0.09
C ARG A 63 -6.86 2.30 0.97
N ALA A 64 -5.85 2.25 1.85
CA ALA A 64 -5.70 1.18 2.83
C ALA A 64 -6.91 1.10 3.79
N GLN A 65 -7.53 2.24 4.08
CA GLN A 65 -8.78 2.31 4.85
C GLN A 65 -10.04 2.02 4.03
N LYS A 66 -9.90 1.75 2.73
CA LYS A 66 -11.00 1.56 1.78
C LYS A 66 -11.91 2.80 1.68
N LEU A 67 -11.34 3.99 1.84
CA LEU A 67 -12.04 5.25 1.60
C LEU A 67 -12.13 5.50 0.09
N ASN A 68 -13.20 6.18 -0.33
CA ASN A 68 -13.35 6.57 -1.72
C ASN A 68 -12.46 7.80 -1.99
N VAL A 69 -11.54 7.68 -2.94
CA VAL A 69 -10.63 8.76 -3.31
C VAL A 69 -10.78 9.04 -4.79
N VAL A 70 -11.07 10.31 -5.12
CA VAL A 70 -11.32 10.77 -6.48
C VAL A 70 -10.39 11.94 -6.77
N ARG A 71 -9.98 12.07 -8.03
CA ARG A 71 -9.26 13.25 -8.50
C ARG A 71 -10.27 14.25 -9.04
N ASP A 72 -10.31 15.44 -8.47
CA ASP A 72 -11.23 16.50 -8.88
C ASP A 72 -10.61 17.30 -10.03
N GLY A 73 -11.25 17.26 -11.20
CA GLY A 73 -10.83 17.96 -12.42
C GLY A 73 -10.37 17.04 -13.56
N ASP A 74 -10.53 17.55 -14.79
CA ASP A 74 -10.25 16.84 -16.06
C ASP A 74 -8.76 16.87 -16.45
N GLN A 75 -7.91 17.54 -15.66
CA GLN A 75 -6.49 17.77 -15.95
C GLN A 75 -5.57 17.04 -14.97
N SER A 76 -4.33 16.80 -15.41
CA SER A 76 -3.22 16.21 -14.64
C SER A 76 -2.81 17.00 -13.38
N ASN A 77 -3.47 18.12 -13.08
CA ASN A 77 -3.24 18.93 -11.88
C ASN A 77 -4.44 18.96 -10.92
N GLY A 78 -5.43 18.09 -11.12
CA GLY A 78 -6.60 17.96 -10.25
C GLY A 78 -6.22 17.58 -8.82
N LEU A 79 -6.90 18.19 -7.85
CA LEU A 79 -6.72 17.92 -6.42
C LEU A 79 -7.30 16.55 -6.08
N TRP A 80 -6.57 15.76 -5.31
CA TRP A 80 -7.13 14.54 -4.74
C TRP A 80 -8.12 14.91 -3.63
N ILE A 81 -9.29 14.26 -3.64
CA ILE A 81 -10.35 14.40 -2.63
C ILE A 81 -10.67 13.01 -2.07
N VAL A 82 -10.66 12.89 -0.75
CA VAL A 82 -11.13 11.72 -0.03
C VAL A 82 -12.53 11.95 0.50
N TYR A 83 -13.41 10.96 0.33
CA TYR A 83 -14.77 10.93 0.86
C TYR A 83 -14.86 9.94 2.01
N PHE A 84 -15.40 10.43 3.13
CA PHE A 84 -15.60 9.66 4.34
C PHE A 84 -17.02 9.08 4.38
N PRO A 85 -17.23 7.91 5.03
CA PRO A 85 -18.55 7.28 5.12
C PRO A 85 -19.62 8.12 5.82
N ASN A 86 -19.22 9.12 6.61
CA ASN A 86 -20.10 10.05 7.30
C ASN A 86 -20.59 11.22 6.42
N GLY A 87 -20.27 11.20 5.11
CA GLY A 87 -20.70 12.21 4.14
C GLY A 87 -19.78 13.43 4.03
N PHE A 88 -18.71 13.51 4.83
CA PHE A 88 -17.71 14.56 4.70
C PHE A 88 -16.68 14.22 3.61
N CYS A 89 -16.07 15.25 3.03
CA CYS A 89 -14.92 15.08 2.14
C CYS A 89 -13.79 16.04 2.55
N SER A 90 -12.57 15.71 2.16
CA SER A 90 -11.40 16.55 2.39
C SER A 90 -10.41 16.39 1.25
N SER A 91 -9.72 17.47 0.89
CA SER A 91 -8.59 17.37 -0.05
C SER A 91 -7.34 16.89 0.68
N PHE A 92 -6.25 16.61 -0.04
CA PHE A 92 -4.94 16.31 0.58
C PHE A 92 -4.03 17.54 0.69
N GLY A 93 -4.62 18.75 0.65
CA GLY A 93 -3.89 20.02 0.80
C GLY A 93 -3.36 20.27 2.22
N GLU A 94 -2.85 21.49 2.47
CA GLU A 94 -2.25 21.89 3.74
C GLU A 94 -3.18 21.71 4.95
N HIS A 95 -4.46 22.04 4.79
CA HIS A 95 -5.50 21.86 5.82
C HIS A 95 -6.38 20.63 5.59
N GLY A 96 -5.93 19.74 4.73
CA GLY A 96 -6.68 18.57 4.28
C GLY A 96 -6.44 17.31 5.12
N TYR A 97 -6.85 16.17 4.57
CA TYR A 97 -6.60 14.86 5.15
C TYR A 97 -5.11 14.51 5.10
N ARG A 98 -4.42 14.79 6.21
CA ARG A 98 -2.98 14.55 6.40
C ARG A 98 -2.69 13.65 7.61
N PRO A 99 -2.92 12.33 7.54
CA PRO A 99 -2.64 11.42 8.64
C PRO A 99 -1.13 11.25 8.93
N ASP A 100 -0.27 11.70 8.02
CA ASP A 100 1.19 11.74 8.15
C ASP A 100 1.70 12.95 8.96
N LEU A 101 0.90 14.01 9.09
CA LEU A 101 1.26 15.26 9.80
C LEU A 101 0.32 15.62 10.95
N ASN A 102 -0.97 15.29 10.85
CA ASN A 102 -1.99 15.64 11.84
C ASN A 102 -2.37 14.42 12.71
N TRP A 103 -2.16 14.54 14.02
CA TRP A 103 -2.50 13.53 15.01
C TRP A 103 -4.00 13.26 15.13
N GLU A 104 -4.85 14.26 14.86
CA GLU A 104 -6.31 14.05 14.86
C GLU A 104 -6.74 13.05 13.78
N HIS A 105 -5.98 12.97 12.68
CA HIS A 105 -6.20 12.00 11.62
C HIS A 105 -5.42 10.70 11.85
N GLY A 106 -4.14 10.78 12.21
CA GLY A 106 -3.25 9.62 12.31
C GLY A 106 -3.40 8.83 13.61
N GLY A 107 -3.69 9.51 14.73
CA GLY A 107 -3.84 8.89 16.05
C GLY A 107 -4.94 7.82 16.10
N PRO A 108 -6.18 8.13 15.67
CA PRO A 108 -7.24 7.13 15.61
C PRO A 108 -6.91 5.90 14.75
N LEU A 109 -6.08 6.07 13.71
CA LEU A 109 -5.64 4.95 12.86
C LEU A 109 -4.61 4.07 13.57
N ILE A 110 -3.69 4.67 14.33
CA ILE A 110 -2.71 3.92 15.13
C ILE A 110 -3.43 2.97 16.08
N GLU A 111 -4.45 3.46 16.78
CA GLU A 111 -5.26 2.64 17.68
C GLU A 111 -6.08 1.59 16.92
N LYS A 112 -6.80 2.00 15.86
CA LYS A 112 -7.66 1.10 15.08
C LYS A 112 -6.91 -0.07 14.45
N TYR A 113 -5.67 0.15 14.02
CA TYR A 113 -4.84 -0.84 13.34
C TYR A 113 -3.75 -1.43 14.24
N GLU A 114 -3.81 -1.18 15.56
CA GLU A 114 -2.87 -1.71 16.55
C GLU A 114 -1.40 -1.48 16.14
N ILE A 115 -1.06 -0.24 15.78
CA ILE A 115 0.26 0.10 15.27
C ILE A 115 1.21 0.39 16.44
N GLY A 116 2.20 -0.48 16.64
CA GLY A 116 3.30 -0.24 17.57
C GLY A 116 4.44 0.52 16.89
N PHE A 117 4.98 1.54 17.57
CA PHE A 117 6.16 2.26 17.10
C PHE A 117 7.19 2.50 18.21
N GLY A 118 8.43 2.67 17.79
CA GLY A 118 9.59 2.88 18.65
C GLY A 118 10.57 3.86 18.04
N ILE A 119 11.46 4.37 18.89
CA ILE A 119 12.50 5.31 18.50
C ILE A 119 13.67 4.55 17.90
N LEU A 120 14.15 4.99 16.74
CA LEU A 120 15.47 4.61 16.24
C LEU A 120 16.50 5.43 17.01
N GLN A 121 17.24 4.74 17.87
CA GLN A 121 18.34 5.34 18.63
C GLN A 121 19.61 5.32 17.79
N GLY A 122 20.16 6.51 17.57
CA GLY A 122 21.52 6.70 17.07
C GLY A 122 22.47 7.03 18.22
N ILE A 123 23.72 6.61 18.08
CA ILE A 123 24.82 7.06 18.93
C ILE A 123 25.23 8.44 18.40
N ALA A 124 25.13 9.48 19.22
CA ALA A 124 25.74 10.76 18.86
C ALA A 124 27.27 10.58 18.79
N PRO A 125 27.97 11.28 17.87
CA PRO A 125 29.43 11.27 17.87
C PRO A 125 29.94 11.64 19.27
N LYS A 126 31.03 11.00 19.71
CA LYS A 126 31.64 11.31 21.01
C LYS A 126 32.00 12.79 21.04
N ASP A 127 31.36 13.54 21.94
CA ASP A 127 31.79 14.88 22.32
C ASP A 127 33.11 14.76 23.12
N GLU A 128 33.90 15.84 23.25
CA GLU A 128 35.16 15.88 24.05
C GLU A 128 34.98 15.47 25.53
N THR A 129 33.73 15.37 26.00
CA THR A 129 33.37 14.98 27.36
C THR A 129 33.26 13.45 27.56
N ASP A 130 33.47 12.65 26.51
CA ASP A 130 33.44 11.17 26.53
C ASP A 130 32.09 10.56 27.00
N ILE A 131 31.03 11.37 27.04
CA ILE A 131 29.67 10.95 27.39
C ILE A 131 28.95 10.52 26.11
N VAL A 132 28.52 9.26 26.05
CA VAL A 132 27.63 8.76 24.98
C VAL A 132 26.27 9.42 25.14
N ARG A 133 25.92 10.30 24.21
CA ARG A 133 24.57 10.89 24.13
C ARG A 133 23.73 10.10 23.13
N TRP A 134 22.57 9.65 23.58
CA TRP A 134 21.57 9.04 22.69
C TRP A 134 20.87 10.14 21.89
N ARG A 135 20.82 9.99 20.57
CA ARG A 135 20.05 10.89 19.69
C ARG A 135 18.94 10.10 18.99
N CYS A 136 17.72 10.60 19.04
CA CYS A 136 16.65 10.12 18.18
C CYS A 136 16.99 10.47 16.73
N CYS A 137 17.25 9.48 15.89
CA CYS A 137 17.53 9.67 14.45
C CYS A 137 16.33 9.32 13.56
N GLY A 138 15.26 8.78 14.14
CA GLY A 138 14.02 8.49 13.44
C GLY A 138 13.08 7.62 14.25
N TRP A 139 12.05 7.13 13.57
CA TRP A 139 11.02 6.28 14.14
C TRP A 139 10.86 5.03 13.28
N HIS A 140 10.45 3.95 13.92
CA HIS A 140 9.98 2.77 13.22
C HIS A 140 8.61 2.37 13.74
N ALA A 141 7.77 1.81 12.88
CA ALA A 141 6.46 1.31 13.22
C ALA A 141 6.19 -0.04 12.56
N ARG A 142 5.26 -0.81 13.14
CA ARG A 142 4.68 -2.00 12.53
C ARG A 142 3.24 -2.19 13.02
N VAL A 143 2.38 -2.72 12.17
CA VAL A 143 1.06 -3.22 12.57
C VAL A 143 1.28 -4.47 13.43
N LEU A 144 0.69 -4.54 14.62
CA LEU A 144 0.88 -5.67 15.55
C LEU A 144 -0.13 -6.80 15.33
N ALA A 145 -1.24 -6.53 14.64
CA ALA A 145 -2.24 -7.53 14.33
C ALA A 145 -1.67 -8.68 13.47
N GLY A 146 -1.92 -9.93 13.90
CA GLY A 146 -1.52 -11.16 13.21
C GLY A 146 -0.32 -11.90 13.85
N ALA A 147 -0.18 -13.20 13.58
CA ALA A 147 0.81 -14.08 14.24
C ALA A 147 2.28 -13.68 14.01
N ASP A 148 2.60 -13.14 12.83
CA ASP A 148 3.97 -12.73 12.48
C ASP A 148 4.22 -11.21 12.65
N GLY A 149 3.15 -10.45 12.92
CA GLY A 149 3.10 -8.99 12.86
C GLY A 149 3.39 -8.42 11.47
N GLY A 150 2.94 -7.20 11.20
CA GLY A 150 3.18 -6.50 9.94
C GLY A 150 4.66 -6.12 9.72
N PRO A 151 5.02 -5.74 8.47
CA PRO A 151 6.39 -5.32 8.13
C PRO A 151 6.78 -4.04 8.89
N ARG A 152 8.01 -4.02 9.41
CA ARG A 152 8.59 -2.82 10.03
C ARG A 152 8.86 -1.76 8.96
N LYS A 153 8.42 -0.53 9.20
CA LYS A 153 8.69 0.65 8.36
C LYS A 153 9.24 1.80 9.16
N GLU A 154 10.09 2.59 8.52
CA GLU A 154 10.79 3.71 9.15
C GLU A 154 10.27 5.05 8.62
N GLY A 155 10.41 6.10 9.43
CA GLY A 155 10.01 7.45 9.10
C GLY A 155 10.72 8.49 9.96
N ALA A 156 10.79 9.72 9.46
CA ALA A 156 11.36 10.85 10.20
C ALA A 156 10.51 11.23 11.43
N THR A 157 9.20 10.96 11.36
CA THR A 157 8.23 11.20 12.44
C THR A 157 7.49 9.90 12.77
N PRO A 158 6.91 9.77 13.98
CA PRO A 158 6.16 8.58 14.33
C PRO A 158 4.95 8.37 13.41
N LEU A 159 4.27 9.46 13.01
CA LEU A 159 3.15 9.41 12.08
C LEU A 159 3.56 8.89 10.70
N ILE A 160 4.66 9.38 10.13
CA ILE A 160 5.15 8.89 8.83
C ILE A 160 5.49 7.40 8.91
N ALA A 161 6.19 6.97 9.98
CA ALA A 161 6.51 5.57 10.18
C ALA A 161 5.24 4.71 10.29
N ALA A 162 4.27 5.15 11.08
CA ALA A 162 2.99 4.47 11.29
C ALA A 162 2.17 4.35 10.00
N MET A 163 2.02 5.43 9.25
CA MET A 163 1.30 5.44 7.98
C MET A 163 1.97 4.54 6.93
N ARG A 164 3.30 4.51 6.87
CA ARG A 164 4.02 3.58 6.00
C ARG A 164 3.81 2.12 6.42
N ALA A 165 3.81 1.84 7.72
CA ALA A 165 3.53 0.50 8.23
C ALA A 165 2.10 0.04 7.89
N LEU A 166 1.11 0.95 7.99
CA LEU A 166 -0.27 0.69 7.60
C LEU A 166 -0.40 0.40 6.10
N VAL A 167 0.21 1.22 5.24
CA VAL A 167 0.20 0.95 3.79
C VAL A 167 0.88 -0.39 3.49
N ALA A 168 1.99 -0.68 4.17
CA ALA A 168 2.74 -1.91 3.94
C ALA A 168 2.04 -3.17 4.45
N SER A 169 1.18 -3.07 5.45
CA SER A 169 0.38 -4.23 5.91
C SER A 169 -0.69 -4.63 4.91
N VAL A 170 -1.16 -3.69 4.08
CA VAL A 170 -2.20 -3.93 3.06
C VAL A 170 -1.59 -4.25 1.69
N TYR A 171 -0.59 -3.49 1.25
CA TYR A 171 -0.03 -3.57 -0.11
C TYR A 171 1.36 -4.20 -0.18
N GLY A 172 2.01 -4.46 0.96
CA GLY A 172 3.35 -5.03 1.02
C GLY A 172 4.46 -4.00 0.80
N LYS A 173 5.54 -4.37 0.09
CA LYS A 173 6.72 -3.51 -0.05
C LYS A 173 6.53 -2.39 -1.07
N ASN A 174 5.69 -2.61 -2.07
CA ASN A 174 5.63 -1.86 -3.31
C ASN A 174 4.19 -1.42 -3.60
N VAL A 175 4.01 -0.24 -4.16
CA VAL A 175 2.73 0.26 -4.67
C VAL A 175 2.88 0.77 -6.11
N PRO A 176 1.82 0.74 -6.93
CA PRO A 176 1.81 1.40 -8.23
C PRO A 176 2.12 2.91 -8.10
N ASP A 177 2.86 3.45 -9.07
CA ASP A 177 3.09 4.88 -9.19
C ASP A 177 1.92 5.49 -9.97
N GLU A 178 1.00 6.10 -9.23
CA GLU A 178 -0.20 6.74 -9.78
C GLU A 178 -0.12 8.27 -9.69
N VAL A 179 0.98 8.79 -9.17
CA VAL A 179 1.22 10.23 -8.99
C VAL A 179 2.41 10.69 -9.85
N ALA A 180 2.79 9.89 -10.84
CA ALA A 180 3.65 10.36 -11.91
C ALA A 180 2.92 11.49 -12.68
N PRO A 181 3.63 12.58 -13.04
CA PRO A 181 3.05 13.78 -13.63
C PRO A 181 2.29 13.53 -14.94
#